data_AF-A0A9X4J7E2-F1
#
_entry.id   AF-A0A9X4J7E2-F1
#
_cell.length_a   1.000
_cell.length_b   1.000
_cell.length_c   1.000
_cell.angle_alpha   90.00
_cell.angle_beta   90.00
_cell.angle_gamma   90.00
#
_symmetry.space_group_name_H-M   'P 1'
#
loop_
_entity.id
_entity.type
_entity.pdbx_description
1 polymer ?
#
loop_
_entity_poly.entity_id
_entity_poly.type
_entity_poly.pdbx_seq_one_letter_code
_entity_poly.pdbx_strand_id
1 'polypeptide(L)'
;MPENGMTEKLITAFNADNLFYNAVNTNLTLEGGTSEDCIVIKFDKDMDYKRGMSYMKSLKEKLIKRFFITEDDAGIAFDMRSFPFNLTEGKLQPSKEGIKYVVPVSEGTILNLKCYLMFSFAKDIGKKLGEIFGVEYIDNSFGYAEFDHKYYLYCMYCEDKEVRDKFVELFQSDITSYNNVSSELFDVEGDYVYIKDVFKNNIPLIDRMIERSFWLEGRYLQVPSSENKYVESMKHRIVSLINAKSSIQFYHTFCASYLDSKENSVFIPIVPSADGSFRFLTQKEAKNIDKVFGYSVLHNIDGCITEKQLVELLGEDCVKGIYGINFYDKETSRCIMSKVIQESVINKDHELSIDPGLRFQALSPAQSPLNSPTHAGPSGLRTPPKQRQEDRDSGIGESPPQLKDSAARSPSGDPRSSVEQVQTQRLPTRSQDGALEGPPRQWSEREGGKGGGCFSWCRGK
;
A
#
# COMPACT_ATOMS: atom_id res chain seq x y z
N MET A 1 -19.04 -11.83 -10.66
CA MET A 1 -17.65 -12.16 -10.26
C MET A 1 -16.81 -10.93 -10.51
N PRO A 2 -15.98 -10.49 -9.54
CA PRO A 2 -14.99 -9.45 -9.80
C PRO A 2 -14.01 -9.96 -10.86
N GLU A 3 -13.61 -9.09 -11.79
CA GLU A 3 -12.52 -9.41 -12.71
C GLU A 3 -11.22 -9.51 -11.89
N ASN A 4 -10.58 -10.68 -11.83
CA ASN A 4 -9.45 -10.93 -10.91
C ASN A 4 -8.34 -9.87 -11.04
N GLY A 5 -8.10 -9.37 -12.26
CA GLY A 5 -7.16 -8.28 -12.52
C GLY A 5 -7.53 -6.95 -11.83
N MET A 6 -8.82 -6.63 -11.68
CA MET A 6 -9.26 -5.43 -10.96
C MET A 6 -8.92 -5.53 -9.46
N THR A 7 -9.16 -6.70 -8.86
CA THR A 7 -8.83 -6.98 -7.45
C THR A 7 -7.33 -6.87 -7.19
N GLU A 8 -6.50 -7.50 -8.03
CA GLU A 8 -5.04 -7.44 -7.93
C GLU A 8 -4.50 -6.00 -8.01
N LYS A 9 -5.09 -5.17 -8.88
CA LYS A 9 -4.71 -3.77 -9.04
C LYS A 9 -5.11 -2.92 -7.84
N LEU A 10 -6.32 -3.12 -7.29
CA LEU A 10 -6.73 -2.45 -6.05
C LEU A 10 -5.82 -2.81 -4.86
N ILE A 11 -5.45 -4.08 -4.71
CA ILE A 11 -4.48 -4.54 -3.70
C ILE A 11 -3.11 -3.87 -3.90
N THR A 12 -2.63 -3.81 -5.14
CA THR A 12 -1.34 -3.19 -5.47
C THR A 12 -1.34 -1.68 -5.17
N ALA A 13 -2.43 -0.97 -5.52
CA ALA A 13 -2.62 0.44 -5.21
C ALA A 13 -2.72 0.70 -3.70
N PHE A 14 -3.42 -0.16 -2.96
CA PHE A 14 -3.51 -0.09 -1.50
C PHE A 14 -2.13 -0.24 -0.84
N ASN A 15 -1.31 -1.22 -1.27
CA ASN A 15 0.06 -1.35 -0.79
C ASN A 15 0.92 -0.13 -1.17
N ALA A 16 0.80 0.36 -2.41
CA ALA A 16 1.59 1.49 -2.92
C ALA A 16 1.31 2.81 -2.18
N ASP A 17 0.03 3.12 -1.93
CA ASP A 17 -0.39 4.30 -1.18
C ASP A 17 0.05 4.22 0.30
N ASN A 18 -0.13 3.06 0.93
CA ASN A 18 0.28 2.86 2.32
C ASN A 18 1.81 2.98 2.50
N LEU A 19 2.58 2.53 1.51
CA LEU A 19 4.03 2.71 1.48
C LEU A 19 4.41 4.19 1.28
N PHE A 20 3.92 4.83 0.23
CA PHE A 20 4.25 6.22 -0.13
C PHE A 20 3.94 7.23 0.98
N TYR A 21 2.86 6.99 1.73
CA TYR A 21 2.48 7.81 2.89
C TYR A 21 3.03 7.30 4.23
N ASN A 22 3.82 6.22 4.23
CA ASN A 22 4.36 5.56 5.42
C ASN A 22 3.30 5.33 6.53
N ALA A 23 2.06 5.02 6.13
CA ALA A 23 0.94 4.91 7.06
C ALA A 23 0.94 3.57 7.79
N VAL A 24 1.10 2.47 7.04
CA VAL A 24 1.23 1.12 7.59
C VAL A 24 1.91 0.18 6.59
N ASN A 25 2.93 -0.53 7.06
CA ASN A 25 3.61 -1.57 6.28
C ASN A 25 2.62 -2.66 5.86
N THR A 26 2.53 -2.91 4.55
CA THR A 26 1.53 -3.81 3.93
C THR A 26 2.19 -4.61 2.81
N ASN A 27 1.88 -5.91 2.72
CA ASN A 27 2.39 -6.86 1.73
C ASN A 27 1.27 -7.72 1.14
N LEU A 28 0.09 -7.15 0.96
CA LEU A 28 -1.09 -7.89 0.52
C LEU A 28 -0.83 -8.46 -0.88
N THR A 29 -1.09 -9.75 -1.05
CA THR A 29 -1.01 -10.45 -2.34
C THR A 29 -2.32 -11.18 -2.61
N LEU A 30 -2.71 -11.31 -3.88
CA LEU A 30 -3.84 -12.13 -4.29
C LEU A 30 -3.34 -13.57 -4.51
N GLU A 31 -3.89 -14.53 -3.78
CA GLU A 31 -3.66 -15.96 -4.03
C GLU A 31 -4.98 -16.62 -4.45
N GLY A 32 -4.99 -17.29 -5.60
CA GLY A 32 -6.14 -18.07 -6.05
C GLY A 32 -6.35 -19.28 -5.14
N GLY A 33 -7.48 -19.33 -4.43
CA GLY A 33 -7.87 -20.46 -3.61
C GLY A 33 -8.46 -21.61 -4.44
N THR A 34 -8.80 -22.72 -3.77
CA THR A 34 -9.44 -23.88 -4.42
C THR A 34 -10.91 -23.66 -4.81
N SER A 35 -11.49 -22.50 -4.45
CA SER A 35 -12.88 -22.12 -4.76
C SER A 35 -13.06 -20.62 -5.02
N GLU A 36 -12.31 -19.76 -4.34
CA GLU A 36 -12.41 -18.29 -4.42
C GLU A 36 -11.02 -17.67 -4.29
N ASP A 37 -10.83 -16.45 -4.81
CA ASP A 37 -9.60 -15.68 -4.61
C ASP A 37 -9.52 -15.15 -3.18
N CYS A 38 -8.31 -15.15 -2.60
CA CYS A 38 -8.06 -14.68 -1.25
C CYS A 38 -6.98 -13.60 -1.21
N ILE A 39 -7.16 -12.59 -0.37
CA ILE A 39 -6.07 -11.70 0.04
C ILE A 39 -5.22 -12.42 1.08
N VAL A 40 -3.90 -12.33 0.90
CA VAL A 40 -2.91 -12.96 1.75
C VAL A 40 -1.90 -11.93 2.27
N ILE A 41 -1.69 -11.95 3.58
CA ILE A 41 -0.65 -11.21 4.30
C ILE A 41 0.33 -12.26 4.85
N LYS A 42 1.59 -12.18 4.41
CA LYS A 42 2.65 -13.13 4.80
C LYS A 42 3.42 -12.58 5.99
N PHE A 43 3.68 -13.41 6.99
CA PHE A 43 4.46 -13.04 8.17
C PHE A 43 5.82 -13.75 8.19
N ASP A 44 6.80 -13.11 8.82
CA ASP A 44 8.12 -13.69 9.04
C ASP A 44 8.02 -14.90 9.98
N LYS A 45 8.99 -15.83 9.90
CA LYS A 45 9.02 -17.07 10.69
C LYS A 45 8.98 -16.84 12.21
N ASP A 46 9.44 -15.66 12.66
CA ASP A 46 9.48 -15.24 14.07
C ASP A 46 8.11 -14.67 14.55
N MET A 47 7.08 -14.69 13.70
CA MET A 47 5.70 -14.29 14.03
C MET A 47 4.86 -15.50 14.45
N ASP A 48 4.42 -15.49 15.70
CA ASP A 48 3.39 -16.40 16.19
C ASP A 48 1.97 -15.86 15.93
N TYR A 49 0.94 -16.68 16.19
CA TYR A 49 -0.46 -16.32 16.00
C TYR A 49 -0.89 -15.06 16.77
N LYS A 50 -0.30 -14.81 17.96
CA LYS A 50 -0.61 -13.65 18.79
C LYS A 50 0.00 -12.38 18.18
N ARG A 51 1.24 -12.45 17.68
CA ARG A 51 1.90 -11.34 16.98
C ARG A 51 1.25 -11.03 15.63
N GLY A 52 0.90 -12.06 14.85
CA GLY A 52 0.15 -11.89 13.60
C GLY A 52 -1.18 -11.16 13.83
N MET A 53 -1.96 -11.57 14.84
CA MET A 53 -3.21 -10.87 15.18
C MET A 53 -2.98 -9.49 15.81
N SER A 54 -1.86 -9.26 16.50
CA SER A 54 -1.45 -7.94 17.00
C SER A 54 -1.17 -6.97 15.84
N TYR A 55 -0.49 -7.44 14.78
CA TYR A 55 -0.34 -6.67 13.55
C TYR A 55 -1.70 -6.37 12.90
N MET A 56 -2.59 -7.35 12.79
CA MET A 56 -3.93 -7.13 12.18
C MET A 56 -4.75 -6.06 12.92
N LYS A 57 -4.67 -6.00 14.26
CA LYS A 57 -5.27 -4.91 15.05
C LYS A 57 -4.59 -3.57 14.77
N SER A 58 -3.27 -3.54 14.77
CA SER A 58 -2.50 -2.32 14.44
C SER A 58 -2.78 -1.82 13.01
N LEU A 59 -3.03 -2.71 12.05
CA LEU A 59 -3.42 -2.39 10.69
C LEU A 59 -4.77 -1.66 10.69
N LYS A 60 -5.81 -2.28 11.26
CA LYS A 60 -7.14 -1.67 11.41
C LYS A 60 -7.06 -0.27 12.04
N GLU A 61 -6.41 -0.16 13.20
CA GLU A 61 -6.31 1.10 13.93
C GLU A 61 -5.60 2.21 13.13
N LYS A 62 -4.50 1.88 12.43
CA LYS A 62 -3.75 2.85 11.63
C LYS A 62 -4.54 3.32 10.41
N LEU A 63 -5.28 2.42 9.77
CA LEU A 63 -6.14 2.77 8.61
C LEU A 63 -7.30 3.69 9.03
N ILE A 64 -7.92 3.46 10.19
CA ILE A 64 -8.94 4.36 10.76
C ILE A 64 -8.31 5.73 11.07
N LYS A 65 -7.26 5.75 11.92
CA LYS A 65 -6.58 6.98 12.38
C LYS A 65 -5.95 7.81 11.24
N ARG A 66 -5.80 7.23 10.05
CA ARG A 66 -5.34 7.95 8.84
C ARG A 66 -6.34 8.98 8.35
N PHE A 67 -7.64 8.76 8.55
CA PHE A 67 -8.73 9.60 8.00
C PHE A 67 -9.73 10.08 9.07
N PHE A 68 -9.94 9.29 10.12
CA PHE A 68 -11.00 9.48 11.11
C PHE A 68 -10.46 9.53 12.53
N ILE A 69 -11.20 10.18 13.42
CA ILE A 69 -10.90 10.24 14.86
C ILE A 69 -11.32 8.93 15.54
N THR A 70 -12.53 8.44 15.22
CA THR A 70 -13.11 7.24 15.84
C THR A 70 -13.41 6.12 14.84
N GLU A 71 -13.67 4.92 15.36
CA GLU A 71 -14.16 3.79 14.55
C GLU A 71 -15.60 4.00 14.06
N ASP A 72 -16.42 4.73 14.82
CA ASP A 72 -17.81 5.03 14.44
C ASP A 72 -17.86 5.99 13.24
N ASP A 73 -17.00 7.02 13.21
CA ASP A 73 -16.86 7.93 12.06
C ASP A 73 -16.40 7.17 10.80
N ALA A 74 -15.45 6.23 10.97
CA ALA A 74 -14.98 5.37 9.88
C ALA A 74 -16.11 4.46 9.34
N GLY A 75 -17.06 4.07 10.19
CA GLY A 75 -18.25 3.30 9.81
C GLY A 75 -19.26 4.03 8.93
N ILE A 76 -19.13 5.35 8.76
CA ILE A 76 -19.88 6.13 7.78
C ILE A 76 -19.34 5.88 6.36
N ALA A 77 -18.01 5.68 6.26
CA ALA A 77 -17.26 5.66 5.00
C ALA A 77 -16.81 4.26 4.52
N PHE A 78 -16.73 3.29 5.43
CA PHE A 78 -16.23 1.94 5.16
C PHE A 78 -17.22 0.87 5.61
N ASP A 79 -17.23 -0.26 4.90
CA ASP A 79 -17.88 -1.47 5.39
C ASP A 79 -17.02 -2.09 6.51
N MET A 80 -17.36 -1.73 7.74
CA MET A 80 -16.73 -2.24 8.97
C MET A 80 -16.94 -3.74 9.18
N ARG A 81 -17.81 -4.39 8.39
CA ARG A 81 -18.02 -5.85 8.41
C ARG A 81 -17.10 -6.60 7.47
N SER A 82 -16.33 -5.90 6.62
CA SER A 82 -15.36 -6.51 5.71
C SER A 82 -13.90 -6.10 5.97
N PHE A 83 -12.98 -6.87 5.41
CA PHE A 83 -11.55 -6.54 5.39
C PHE A 83 -11.30 -5.15 4.77
N PRO A 84 -10.35 -4.34 5.28
CA PRO A 84 -9.39 -4.61 6.36
C PRO A 84 -9.90 -4.37 7.78
N PHE A 85 -11.18 -4.02 7.97
CA PHE A 85 -11.71 -3.59 9.27
C PHE A 85 -12.31 -4.74 10.09
N ASN A 86 -12.88 -5.77 9.44
CA ASN A 86 -13.31 -6.99 10.12
C ASN A 86 -12.21 -8.06 10.16
N LEU A 87 -11.63 -8.27 11.34
CA LEU A 87 -10.58 -9.26 11.57
C LEU A 87 -11.11 -10.71 11.76
N THR A 88 -12.43 -10.93 11.64
CA THR A 88 -13.06 -12.25 11.79
C THR A 88 -13.34 -12.95 10.46
N GLU A 89 -13.33 -12.24 9.32
CA GLU A 89 -13.48 -12.84 8.00
C GLU A 89 -12.26 -13.70 7.62
N GLY A 90 -11.06 -13.25 8.02
CA GLY A 90 -9.81 -13.94 7.72
C GLY A 90 -9.31 -14.80 8.86
N LYS A 91 -8.37 -15.69 8.53
CA LYS A 91 -7.80 -16.67 9.45
C LYS A 91 -6.29 -16.70 9.33
N LEU A 92 -5.61 -16.82 10.46
CA LEU A 92 -4.20 -17.18 10.50
C LEU A 92 -4.07 -18.68 10.25
N GLN A 93 -3.17 -19.05 9.34
CA GLN A 93 -2.88 -20.44 9.00
C GLN A 93 -1.39 -20.67 8.76
N PRO A 94 -0.86 -21.89 8.94
CA PRO A 94 0.54 -22.19 8.66
C PRO A 94 0.89 -21.98 7.18
N SER A 95 2.13 -21.57 6.92
CA SER A 95 2.76 -21.59 5.60
C SER A 95 4.14 -22.28 5.68
N LYS A 96 4.88 -22.35 4.56
CA LYS A 96 6.25 -22.89 4.59
C LYS A 96 7.23 -21.94 5.26
N GLU A 97 6.91 -20.65 5.21
CA GLU A 97 7.69 -19.51 5.69
C GLU A 97 7.38 -19.17 7.16
N GLY A 98 6.23 -19.63 7.69
CA GLY A 98 5.79 -19.37 9.06
C GLY A 98 4.27 -19.44 9.16
N ILE A 99 3.63 -18.28 9.27
CA ILE A 99 2.16 -18.14 9.22
C ILE A 99 1.77 -17.09 8.17
N LYS A 100 0.54 -17.21 7.66
CA LYS A 100 -0.11 -16.18 6.84
C LYS A 100 -1.53 -15.90 7.32
N TYR A 101 -1.97 -14.64 7.23
CA TYR A 101 -3.38 -14.29 7.36
C TYR A 101 -4.02 -14.34 5.98
N VAL A 102 -5.13 -15.05 5.86
CA VAL A 102 -5.83 -15.26 4.59
C VAL A 102 -7.30 -14.91 4.78
N VAL A 103 -7.83 -14.08 3.89
CA VAL A 103 -9.22 -13.62 3.89
C VAL A 103 -9.82 -13.75 2.49
N PRO A 104 -11.04 -14.31 2.33
CA PRO A 104 -11.72 -14.34 1.04
C PRO A 104 -12.01 -12.93 0.51
N VAL A 105 -12.00 -12.76 -0.82
CA VAL A 105 -12.36 -11.47 -1.43
C VAL A 105 -13.88 -11.30 -1.48
N SER A 106 -14.44 -10.54 -0.52
CA SER A 106 -15.85 -10.14 -0.50
C SER A 106 -16.12 -8.86 -1.32
N GLU A 107 -17.40 -8.59 -1.65
CA GLU A 107 -17.78 -7.31 -2.29
C GLU A 107 -17.45 -6.11 -1.37
N GLY A 108 -17.68 -6.24 -0.06
CA GLY A 108 -17.30 -5.24 0.94
C GLY A 108 -15.79 -5.02 1.04
N THR A 109 -14.97 -6.06 0.82
CA THR A 109 -13.51 -5.93 0.69
C THR A 109 -13.13 -5.05 -0.50
N ILE A 110 -13.76 -5.26 -1.67
CA ILE A 110 -13.52 -4.45 -2.86
C ILE A 110 -13.98 -3.00 -2.66
N LEU A 111 -15.13 -2.79 -2.02
CA LEU A 111 -15.61 -1.47 -1.63
C LEU A 111 -14.61 -0.74 -0.72
N ASN A 112 -14.15 -1.40 0.35
CA ASN A 112 -13.19 -0.82 1.29
C ASN A 112 -11.86 -0.42 0.62
N LEU A 113 -11.33 -1.24 -0.29
CA LEU A 113 -10.13 -0.89 -1.06
C LEU A 113 -10.34 0.34 -1.96
N LYS A 114 -11.52 0.46 -2.61
CA LYS A 114 -11.88 1.62 -3.42
C LYS A 114 -12.07 2.89 -2.59
N CYS A 115 -12.86 2.82 -1.51
CA CYS A 115 -13.07 3.93 -0.60
C CYS A 115 -11.73 4.38 0.00
N TYR A 116 -10.86 3.46 0.43
CA TYR A 116 -9.54 3.80 0.96
C TYR A 116 -8.72 4.67 -0.01
N LEU A 117 -8.66 4.29 -1.29
CA LEU A 117 -7.95 5.06 -2.32
C LEU A 117 -8.61 6.42 -2.58
N MET A 118 -9.95 6.47 -2.57
CA MET A 118 -10.72 7.70 -2.75
C MET A 118 -10.49 8.70 -1.59
N PHE A 119 -10.54 8.23 -0.34
CA PHE A 119 -10.26 9.02 0.85
C PHE A 119 -8.80 9.49 0.90
N SER A 120 -7.84 8.66 0.45
CA SER A 120 -6.45 9.07 0.31
C SER A 120 -6.30 10.24 -0.68
N PHE A 121 -6.91 10.11 -1.85
CA PHE A 121 -6.90 11.14 -2.89
C PHE A 121 -7.56 12.44 -2.43
N ALA A 122 -8.75 12.36 -1.82
CA ALA A 122 -9.46 13.52 -1.27
C ALA A 122 -8.63 14.23 -0.19
N LYS A 123 -7.92 13.49 0.67
CA LYS A 123 -7.01 14.06 1.68
C LYS A 123 -5.85 14.84 1.05
N ASP A 124 -5.37 14.45 -0.12
CA ASP A 124 -4.34 15.21 -0.85
C ASP A 124 -4.88 16.49 -1.49
N ILE A 125 -6.14 16.49 -1.93
CA ILE A 125 -6.82 17.72 -2.34
C ILE A 125 -7.01 18.65 -1.13
N GLY A 126 -7.39 18.12 0.04
CA GLY A 126 -7.47 18.87 1.30
C GLY A 126 -6.15 19.56 1.65
N LYS A 127 -5.00 18.88 1.53
CA LYS A 127 -3.67 19.51 1.73
C LYS A 127 -3.43 20.69 0.79
N LYS A 128 -3.74 20.56 -0.51
CA LYS A 128 -3.60 21.63 -1.50
C LYS A 128 -4.53 22.81 -1.20
N LEU A 129 -5.73 22.56 -0.69
CA LEU A 129 -6.64 23.61 -0.24
C LEU A 129 -6.08 24.31 1.01
N GLY A 130 -5.47 23.57 1.94
CA GLY A 130 -4.77 24.16 3.09
C GLY A 130 -3.60 25.06 2.71
N GLU A 131 -2.92 24.77 1.58
CA GLU A 131 -1.90 25.65 0.99
C GLU A 131 -2.48 26.94 0.35
N ILE A 132 -3.78 26.97 0.02
CA ILE A 132 -4.47 28.12 -0.61
C ILE A 132 -5.21 28.97 0.42
N PHE A 133 -6.02 28.35 1.29
CA PHE A 133 -6.94 29.01 2.21
C PHE A 133 -6.48 28.96 3.69
N GLY A 134 -5.43 28.20 3.99
CA GLY A 134 -4.92 27.98 5.35
C GLY A 134 -5.41 26.66 5.95
N VAL A 135 -4.48 25.91 6.56
CA VAL A 135 -4.73 24.54 7.08
C VAL A 135 -5.82 24.53 8.16
N GLU A 136 -5.71 25.38 9.19
CA GLU A 136 -6.69 25.44 10.29
C GLU A 136 -8.11 25.77 9.80
N TYR A 137 -8.25 26.60 8.76
CA TYR A 137 -9.55 26.94 8.18
C TYR A 137 -10.13 25.74 7.41
N ILE A 138 -9.31 25.07 6.60
CA ILE A 138 -9.73 23.90 5.82
C ILE A 138 -10.08 22.70 6.69
N ASP A 139 -9.30 22.42 7.75
CA ASP A 139 -9.60 21.33 8.69
C ASP A 139 -10.95 21.54 9.42
N ASN A 140 -11.38 22.79 9.58
CA ASN A 140 -12.71 23.14 10.13
C ASN A 140 -13.82 23.30 9.07
N SER A 141 -13.48 23.32 7.77
CA SER A 141 -14.43 23.54 6.67
C SER A 141 -15.05 22.27 6.11
N PHE A 142 -14.57 21.09 6.53
CA PHE A 142 -15.04 19.79 6.02
C PHE A 142 -15.71 18.94 7.09
N GLY A 143 -16.92 18.48 6.78
CA GLY A 143 -17.60 17.40 7.49
C GLY A 143 -17.60 16.11 6.66
N TYR A 144 -17.59 14.97 7.35
CA TYR A 144 -17.93 13.69 6.74
C TYR A 144 -19.45 13.48 6.79
N ALA A 145 -20.00 12.94 5.70
CA ALA A 145 -21.43 12.66 5.56
C ALA A 145 -21.66 11.21 5.10
N GLU A 146 -22.80 10.64 5.47
CA GLU A 146 -23.22 9.31 5.02
C GLU A 146 -23.62 9.35 3.54
N PHE A 147 -23.26 8.32 2.78
CA PHE A 147 -23.55 8.23 1.34
C PHE A 147 -23.91 6.81 0.91
N ASP A 148 -24.63 6.70 -0.21
CA ASP A 148 -24.95 5.41 -0.80
C ASP A 148 -23.73 4.79 -1.51
N HIS A 149 -23.08 3.86 -0.82
CA HIS A 149 -21.95 3.04 -1.28
C HIS A 149 -22.22 2.28 -2.59
N LYS A 150 -23.48 2.18 -3.04
CA LYS A 150 -23.84 1.61 -4.34
C LYS A 150 -23.42 2.50 -5.52
N TYR A 151 -23.33 3.81 -5.31
CA TYR A 151 -23.06 4.80 -6.38
C TYR A 151 -21.81 5.63 -6.11
N TYR A 152 -21.50 5.91 -4.84
CA TYR A 152 -20.43 6.82 -4.41
C TYR A 152 -19.36 6.10 -3.59
N LEU A 153 -18.15 6.65 -3.58
CA LEU A 153 -17.01 6.18 -2.77
C LEU A 153 -16.56 7.19 -1.71
N TYR A 154 -17.11 8.40 -1.75
CA TYR A 154 -16.76 9.50 -0.87
C TYR A 154 -17.87 10.57 -0.90
N CYS A 155 -18.11 11.20 0.24
CA CYS A 155 -18.90 12.42 0.35
C CYS A 155 -18.19 13.42 1.26
N MET A 156 -18.16 14.68 0.84
CA MET A 156 -17.71 15.82 1.62
C MET A 156 -18.87 16.76 1.86
N TYR A 157 -19.07 17.17 3.12
CA TYR A 157 -19.87 18.32 3.48
C TYR A 157 -18.98 19.56 3.59
N CYS A 158 -19.36 20.66 2.94
CA CYS A 158 -18.66 21.94 3.00
C CYS A 158 -19.64 23.10 2.71
N GLU A 159 -19.98 23.87 3.75
CA GLU A 159 -20.86 25.06 3.65
C GLU A 159 -20.22 26.17 2.80
N ASP A 160 -18.89 26.31 2.84
CA ASP A 160 -18.19 27.33 2.07
C ASP A 160 -18.14 26.93 0.59
N LYS A 161 -18.91 27.66 -0.21
CA LYS A 161 -19.01 27.43 -1.65
C LYS A 161 -17.67 27.64 -2.38
N GLU A 162 -16.84 28.60 -1.98
CA GLU A 162 -15.56 28.86 -2.65
C GLU A 162 -14.59 27.69 -2.41
N VAL A 163 -14.48 27.22 -1.17
CA VAL A 163 -13.69 26.03 -0.83
C VAL A 163 -14.22 24.79 -1.55
N ARG A 164 -15.54 24.59 -1.56
CA ARG A 164 -16.20 23.45 -2.21
C ARG A 164 -15.99 23.43 -3.73
N ASP A 165 -16.23 24.55 -4.41
CA ASP A 165 -16.03 24.67 -5.86
C ASP A 165 -14.53 24.48 -6.20
N LYS A 166 -13.62 24.96 -5.34
CA LYS A 166 -12.17 24.75 -5.51
C LYS A 166 -11.72 23.31 -5.25
N PHE A 167 -12.35 22.60 -4.30
CA PHE A 167 -12.13 21.16 -4.11
C PHE A 167 -12.48 20.38 -5.38
N VAL A 168 -13.65 20.64 -5.97
CA VAL A 168 -14.10 19.99 -7.21
C VAL A 168 -13.13 20.28 -8.36
N GLU A 169 -12.69 21.53 -8.53
CA GLU A 169 -11.71 21.93 -9.55
C GLU A 169 -10.38 21.17 -9.41
N LEU A 170 -9.79 21.21 -8.21
CA LEU A 170 -8.49 20.57 -7.93
C LEU A 170 -8.56 19.05 -8.02
N PHE A 171 -9.66 18.45 -7.57
CA PHE A 171 -9.88 17.02 -7.66
C PHE A 171 -10.01 16.59 -9.12
N GLN A 172 -10.90 17.23 -9.91
CA GLN A 172 -11.06 16.92 -11.33
C GLN A 172 -9.74 17.07 -12.09
N SER A 173 -8.99 18.16 -11.82
CA SER A 173 -7.70 18.43 -12.45
C SER A 173 -6.67 17.33 -12.18
N ASP A 174 -6.46 16.95 -10.91
CA ASP A 174 -5.45 15.93 -10.59
C ASP A 174 -5.90 14.54 -11.04
N ILE A 175 -7.17 14.14 -10.91
CA ILE A 175 -7.62 12.80 -11.35
C ILE A 175 -7.57 12.65 -12.88
N THR A 176 -7.89 13.72 -13.62
CA THR A 176 -7.77 13.76 -15.10
C THR A 176 -6.30 13.66 -15.53
N SER A 177 -5.34 14.09 -14.69
CA SER A 177 -3.90 13.95 -14.99
C SER A 177 -3.43 12.48 -15.03
N TYR A 178 -4.13 11.58 -14.33
CA TYR A 178 -3.85 10.15 -14.40
C TYR A 178 -4.43 9.58 -15.69
N ASN A 179 -5.75 9.59 -15.85
CA ASN A 179 -6.44 9.10 -17.04
C ASN A 179 -7.48 10.14 -17.45
N ASN A 180 -7.88 10.19 -18.73
CA ASN A 180 -8.95 11.09 -19.20
C ASN A 180 -10.31 10.59 -18.69
N VAL A 181 -10.55 10.67 -17.38
CA VAL A 181 -11.77 10.28 -16.68
C VAL A 181 -12.91 11.21 -17.10
N SER A 182 -14.14 10.66 -17.14
CA SER A 182 -15.34 11.45 -17.44
C SER A 182 -15.46 12.69 -16.57
N SER A 183 -16.00 13.77 -17.14
CA SER A 183 -16.34 15.01 -16.43
C SER A 183 -17.52 14.85 -15.47
N GLU A 184 -18.31 13.78 -15.58
CA GLU A 184 -19.50 13.53 -14.74
C GLU A 184 -19.15 12.86 -13.39
N LEU A 185 -17.99 13.21 -12.83
CA LEU A 185 -17.41 12.61 -11.62
C LEU A 185 -18.23 12.89 -10.34
N PHE A 186 -18.76 14.11 -10.24
CA PHE A 186 -19.39 14.63 -9.03
C PHE A 186 -20.89 14.77 -9.21
N ASP A 187 -21.63 14.56 -8.13
CA ASP A 187 -22.95 15.14 -7.93
C ASP A 187 -22.85 16.12 -6.75
N VAL A 188 -23.37 17.35 -6.91
CA VAL A 188 -23.31 18.41 -5.90
C VAL A 188 -24.72 18.79 -5.50
N GLU A 189 -25.08 18.54 -4.24
CA GLU A 189 -26.42 18.78 -3.70
C GLU A 189 -26.32 19.70 -2.48
N GLY A 190 -26.63 20.99 -2.67
CA GLY A 190 -26.46 22.01 -1.62
C GLY A 190 -25.00 22.13 -1.22
N ASP A 191 -24.70 21.72 0.01
CA ASP A 191 -23.36 21.78 0.62
C ASP A 191 -22.63 20.42 0.61
N TYR A 192 -23.21 19.41 -0.05
CA TYR A 192 -22.62 18.08 -0.19
C TYR A 192 -22.01 17.88 -1.59
N VAL A 193 -20.81 17.28 -1.64
CA VAL A 193 -20.15 16.82 -2.86
C VAL A 193 -19.98 15.31 -2.78
N TYR A 194 -20.67 14.58 -3.64
CA TYR A 194 -20.59 13.13 -3.78
C TYR A 194 -19.65 12.76 -4.93
N ILE A 195 -18.76 11.79 -4.72
CA ILE A 195 -17.82 11.32 -5.74
C ILE A 195 -18.18 9.89 -6.14
N LYS A 196 -18.48 9.69 -7.43
CA LYS A 196 -18.89 8.38 -7.99
C LYS A 196 -17.75 7.36 -8.00
N ASP A 197 -18.10 6.08 -8.19
CA ASP A 197 -17.14 4.98 -8.36
C ASP A 197 -16.35 5.08 -9.69
N VAL A 198 -15.31 5.92 -9.70
CA VAL A 198 -14.35 6.10 -10.82
C VAL A 198 -13.54 4.87 -11.16
N PHE A 199 -13.45 3.93 -10.22
CA PHE A 199 -12.62 2.74 -10.35
C PHE A 199 -13.38 1.63 -11.10
N LYS A 200 -14.71 1.69 -11.15
CA LYS A 200 -15.55 0.75 -11.90
C LYS A 200 -15.06 0.59 -13.35
N ASN A 201 -14.53 -0.60 -13.65
CA ASN A 201 -13.99 -0.99 -14.95
C ASN A 201 -12.86 -0.07 -15.47
N ASN A 202 -12.14 0.63 -14.58
CA ASN A 202 -11.11 1.62 -14.92
C ASN A 202 -9.73 1.22 -14.37
N ILE A 203 -9.28 0.01 -14.71
CA ILE A 203 -7.94 -0.49 -14.39
C ILE A 203 -6.83 0.50 -14.81
N PRO A 204 -6.87 1.17 -15.98
CA PRO A 204 -5.81 2.11 -16.39
C PRO A 204 -5.64 3.33 -15.46
N LEU A 205 -6.71 3.79 -14.79
CA LEU A 205 -6.61 4.83 -13.76
C LEU A 205 -5.81 4.33 -12.55
N ILE A 206 -6.17 3.16 -12.03
CA ILE A 206 -5.49 2.54 -10.87
C ILE A 206 -4.02 2.25 -11.21
N ASP A 207 -3.76 1.76 -12.43
CA ASP A 207 -2.41 1.47 -12.90
C ASP A 207 -1.49 2.70 -12.92
N ARG A 208 -2.02 3.87 -13.27
CA ARG A 208 -1.27 5.13 -13.26
C ARG A 208 -1.15 5.74 -11.87
N MET A 209 -2.10 5.47 -10.97
CA MET A 209 -1.96 5.80 -9.54
C MET A 209 -0.79 5.01 -8.92
N ILE A 210 -0.75 3.69 -9.13
CA ILE A 210 0.36 2.81 -8.72
C ILE A 210 1.70 3.32 -9.28
N GLU A 211 1.75 3.60 -10.58
CA GLU A 211 2.94 4.10 -11.26
C GLU A 211 3.46 5.40 -10.62
N ARG A 212 2.58 6.40 -10.40
CA ARG A 212 2.96 7.69 -9.80
C ARG A 212 3.42 7.53 -8.35
N SER A 213 2.75 6.74 -7.53
CA SER A 213 3.18 6.48 -6.14
C SER A 213 4.56 5.84 -6.09
N PHE A 214 4.79 4.75 -6.84
CA PHE A 214 6.09 4.07 -6.83
C PHE A 214 7.21 4.86 -7.50
N TRP A 215 6.91 5.70 -8.50
CA TRP A 215 7.89 6.60 -9.11
C TRP A 215 8.34 7.71 -8.15
N LEU A 216 7.41 8.33 -7.43
CA LEU A 216 7.74 9.31 -6.40
C LEU A 216 8.54 8.68 -5.26
N GLU A 217 8.15 7.47 -4.84
CA GLU A 217 8.85 6.68 -3.82
C GLU A 217 10.29 6.31 -4.27
N GLY A 218 10.45 5.84 -5.51
CA GLY A 218 11.77 5.55 -6.09
C GLY A 218 12.68 6.77 -6.11
N ARG A 219 12.17 7.92 -6.54
CA ARG A 219 12.90 9.19 -6.53
C ARG A 219 13.20 9.69 -5.11
N TYR A 220 12.36 9.38 -4.12
CA TYR A 220 12.63 9.73 -2.72
C TYR A 220 13.85 9.01 -2.14
N LEU A 221 14.23 7.85 -2.69
CA LEU A 221 15.45 7.14 -2.26
C LEU A 221 16.74 7.95 -2.45
N GLN A 222 16.73 9.04 -3.24
CA GLN A 222 17.88 9.95 -3.35
C GLN A 222 18.41 10.48 -2.00
N VAL A 223 17.56 10.53 -0.98
CA VAL A 223 17.91 11.04 0.36
C VAL A 223 19.03 10.17 0.98
N PRO A 224 20.07 10.76 1.61
CA PRO A 224 21.11 10.00 2.29
C PRO A 224 20.54 9.10 3.40
N SER A 225 21.01 7.86 3.48
CA SER A 225 20.54 6.89 4.50
C SER A 225 20.76 7.39 5.93
N SER A 226 21.80 8.20 6.15
CA SER A 226 22.11 8.85 7.43
C SER A 226 21.09 9.90 7.86
N GLU A 227 20.31 10.46 6.93
CA GLU A 227 19.30 11.49 7.20
C GLU A 227 17.91 10.90 7.42
N ASN A 228 17.62 9.74 6.82
CA ASN A 228 16.30 9.12 6.89
C ASN A 228 16.36 7.58 6.99
N LYS A 229 15.96 7.07 8.17
CA LYS A 229 15.88 5.63 8.49
C LYS A 229 14.90 4.84 7.61
N TYR A 230 13.81 5.47 7.16
CA TYR A 230 12.87 4.82 6.25
C TYR A 230 13.51 4.61 4.87
N VAL A 231 14.26 5.58 4.37
CA VAL A 231 15.04 5.46 3.12
C VAL A 231 16.17 4.44 3.26
N GLU A 232 16.88 4.42 4.40
CA GLU A 232 17.84 3.37 4.73
C GLU A 232 17.20 1.97 4.68
N SER A 233 16.05 1.79 5.34
CA SER A 233 15.30 0.53 5.38
C SER A 233 14.84 0.09 3.99
N MET A 234 14.33 1.02 3.16
CA MET A 234 13.92 0.70 1.79
C MET A 234 15.10 0.29 0.90
N LYS A 235 16.22 1.03 0.96
CA LYS A 235 17.48 0.65 0.28
C LYS A 235 17.94 -0.74 0.72
N HIS A 236 17.90 -1.02 2.03
CA HIS A 236 18.27 -2.32 2.57
C HIS A 236 17.35 -3.45 2.09
N ARG A 237 16.04 -3.22 1.92
CA ARG A 237 15.09 -4.19 1.35
C ARG A 237 15.40 -4.49 -0.12
N ILE A 238 15.64 -3.47 -0.95
CA ILE A 238 16.03 -3.64 -2.37
C ILE A 238 17.31 -4.47 -2.47
N VAL A 239 18.34 -4.11 -1.71
CA VAL A 239 19.62 -4.85 -1.66
C VAL A 239 19.40 -6.29 -1.17
N SER A 240 18.61 -6.49 -0.11
CA SER A 240 18.33 -7.82 0.44
C SER A 240 17.61 -8.74 -0.54
N LEU A 241 16.67 -8.21 -1.32
CA LEU A 241 15.97 -8.95 -2.38
C LEU A 241 16.93 -9.39 -3.49
N ILE A 242 17.76 -8.45 -3.97
CA ILE A 242 18.77 -8.73 -5.00
C ILE A 242 19.75 -9.79 -4.49
N ASN A 243 20.31 -9.59 -3.29
CA ASN A 243 21.23 -10.53 -2.66
C ASN A 243 20.59 -11.93 -2.49
N ALA A 244 19.32 -12.02 -2.10
CA ALA A 244 18.62 -13.27 -1.85
C ALA A 244 18.31 -14.08 -3.11
N LYS A 245 17.95 -13.42 -4.22
CA LYS A 245 17.49 -14.08 -5.46
C LYS A 245 18.57 -14.20 -6.54
N SER A 246 19.61 -13.36 -6.53
CA SER A 246 20.69 -13.36 -7.54
C SER A 246 22.03 -13.93 -7.03
N SER A 247 22.18 -14.07 -5.71
CA SER A 247 23.44 -14.41 -5.01
C SER A 247 24.60 -13.40 -5.21
N ILE A 248 24.36 -12.27 -5.87
CA ILE A 248 25.32 -11.16 -5.97
C ILE A 248 25.19 -10.31 -4.71
N GLN A 249 26.29 -10.09 -3.99
CA GLN A 249 26.29 -9.27 -2.77
C GLN A 249 26.69 -7.83 -3.10
N PHE A 250 25.80 -6.87 -2.83
CA PHE A 250 26.18 -5.45 -2.88
C PHE A 250 26.92 -5.07 -1.60
N TYR A 251 28.05 -4.36 -1.76
CA TYR A 251 28.80 -3.75 -0.66
C TYR A 251 28.29 -2.33 -0.37
N HIS A 252 28.07 -1.54 -1.43
CA HIS A 252 27.59 -0.17 -1.33
C HIS A 252 26.79 0.22 -2.58
N THR A 253 26.20 1.41 -2.58
CA THR A 253 25.47 1.95 -3.74
C THR A 253 25.72 3.45 -3.84
N PHE A 254 26.40 3.88 -4.90
CA PHE A 254 26.50 5.31 -5.22
C PHE A 254 25.16 5.80 -5.76
N CYS A 255 24.79 7.02 -5.39
CA CYS A 255 23.63 7.72 -5.93
C CYS A 255 24.14 8.87 -6.80
N ALA A 256 23.82 8.84 -8.09
CA ALA A 256 24.16 9.88 -9.06
C ALA A 256 22.90 10.58 -9.56
N SER A 257 23.03 11.82 -10.02
CA SER A 257 21.90 12.58 -10.55
C SER A 257 21.60 12.19 -11.98
N TYR A 258 20.31 12.08 -12.33
CA TYR A 258 19.91 11.80 -13.71
C TYR A 258 20.13 13.05 -14.57
N LEU A 259 21.09 13.01 -15.51
CA LEU A 259 21.42 14.07 -16.47
C LEU A 259 21.49 15.49 -15.86
N ASP A 260 22.30 15.67 -14.81
CA ASP A 260 22.44 16.93 -14.04
C ASP A 260 21.11 17.51 -13.48
N SER A 261 20.06 16.70 -13.38
CA SER A 261 18.88 17.05 -12.59
C SER A 261 19.27 17.28 -11.13
N LYS A 262 18.40 17.97 -10.38
CA LYS A 262 18.62 18.22 -8.94
C LYS A 262 18.47 16.97 -8.06
N GLU A 263 18.33 15.79 -8.64
CA GLU A 263 17.91 14.58 -7.91
C GLU A 263 18.77 13.35 -8.19
N ASN A 264 19.32 12.78 -7.11
CA ASN A 264 20.22 11.62 -7.14
C ASN A 264 19.45 10.30 -7.29
N SER A 265 18.79 10.15 -8.44
CA SER A 265 17.84 9.08 -8.77
C SER A 265 18.47 7.89 -9.51
N VAL A 266 19.76 7.93 -9.87
CA VAL A 266 20.48 6.82 -10.51
C VAL A 266 21.32 6.07 -9.47
N PHE A 267 21.02 4.80 -9.27
CA PHE A 267 21.59 3.94 -8.22
C PHE A 267 22.61 2.99 -8.81
N ILE A 268 23.88 3.18 -8.47
CA ILE A 268 25.01 2.47 -9.05
C ILE A 268 25.57 1.49 -8.00
N PRO A 269 25.27 0.18 -8.10
CA PRO A 269 25.71 -0.81 -7.15
C PRO A 269 27.20 -1.14 -7.28
N ILE A 270 27.85 -1.27 -6.12
CA ILE A 270 29.24 -1.69 -5.98
C ILE A 270 29.26 -3.09 -5.36
N VAL A 271 30.04 -3.99 -5.95
CA VAL A 271 30.22 -5.37 -5.48
C VAL A 271 31.69 -5.65 -5.16
N PRO A 272 31.99 -6.57 -4.21
CA PRO A 272 33.35 -6.99 -3.97
C PRO A 272 33.89 -7.83 -5.13
N SER A 273 35.18 -7.66 -5.40
CA SER A 273 35.99 -8.50 -6.28
C SER A 273 36.57 -9.70 -5.51
N ALA A 274 37.04 -10.72 -6.23
CA ALA A 274 37.64 -11.91 -5.63
C ALA A 274 38.98 -11.64 -4.89
N ASP A 275 39.64 -10.53 -5.19
CA ASP A 275 40.84 -10.03 -4.52
C ASP A 275 40.55 -9.09 -3.32
N GLY A 276 39.27 -8.87 -3.00
CA GLY A 276 38.84 -7.95 -1.94
C GLY A 276 38.75 -6.48 -2.37
N SER A 277 39.07 -6.14 -3.62
CA SER A 277 38.81 -4.80 -4.17
C SER A 277 37.31 -4.55 -4.42
N PHE A 278 36.94 -3.32 -4.78
CA PHE A 278 35.57 -2.96 -5.15
C PHE A 278 35.47 -2.71 -6.65
N ARG A 279 34.34 -3.14 -7.25
CA ARG A 279 34.07 -2.96 -8.68
C ARG A 279 32.58 -2.76 -8.95
N PHE A 280 32.27 -2.32 -10.17
CA PHE A 280 30.92 -2.32 -10.70
C PHE A 280 30.47 -3.72 -11.15
N LEU A 281 29.17 -3.87 -11.38
CA LEU A 281 28.58 -5.07 -11.95
C LEU A 281 29.08 -5.32 -13.38
N THR A 282 29.39 -6.58 -13.69
CA THR A 282 29.53 -7.03 -15.08
C THR A 282 28.15 -7.11 -15.76
N GLN A 283 28.11 -7.05 -17.09
CA GLN A 283 26.86 -7.23 -17.84
C GLN A 283 26.16 -8.58 -17.51
N LYS A 284 26.91 -9.63 -17.21
CA LYS A 284 26.36 -10.94 -16.83
C LYS A 284 25.66 -10.90 -15.48
N GLU A 285 26.21 -10.16 -14.52
CA GLU A 285 25.61 -9.96 -13.20
C GLU A 285 24.36 -9.07 -13.30
N ALA A 286 24.42 -7.97 -14.05
CA ALA A 286 23.25 -7.13 -14.32
C ALA A 286 22.08 -7.93 -14.92
N LYS A 287 22.35 -8.71 -15.98
CA LYS A 287 21.37 -9.64 -16.59
C LYS A 287 20.87 -10.75 -15.67
N ASN A 288 21.61 -11.08 -14.60
CA ASN A 288 21.14 -12.04 -13.59
C ASN A 288 20.24 -11.37 -12.54
N ILE A 289 20.47 -10.09 -12.23
CA ILE A 289 19.62 -9.31 -11.35
C ILE A 289 18.30 -8.94 -12.06
N ASP A 290 18.32 -8.58 -13.34
CA ASP A 290 17.11 -8.34 -14.14
C ASP A 290 16.11 -9.52 -14.08
N LYS A 291 16.62 -10.77 -14.04
CA LYS A 291 15.78 -11.98 -13.89
C LYS A 291 15.05 -12.06 -12.54
N VAL A 292 15.55 -11.41 -11.49
CA VAL A 292 14.87 -11.33 -10.18
C VAL A 292 13.56 -10.55 -10.31
N PHE A 293 13.58 -9.51 -11.14
CA PHE A 293 12.46 -8.60 -11.36
C PHE A 293 11.56 -9.04 -12.53
N GLY A 294 12.07 -9.85 -13.46
CA GLY A 294 11.37 -10.23 -14.69
C GLY A 294 11.31 -9.09 -15.73
N TYR A 295 12.08 -8.03 -15.49
CA TYR A 295 12.14 -6.80 -16.26
C TYR A 295 13.59 -6.31 -16.26
N SER A 296 14.02 -5.59 -17.30
CA SER A 296 15.37 -5.03 -17.28
C SER A 296 15.36 -3.75 -16.45
N VAL A 297 15.92 -3.81 -15.25
CA VAL A 297 15.96 -2.70 -14.28
C VAL A 297 17.38 -2.13 -14.14
N LEU A 298 18.39 -2.88 -14.57
CA LEU A 298 19.79 -2.44 -14.62
C LEU A 298 20.18 -2.14 -16.07
N HIS A 299 20.32 -0.87 -16.37
CA HIS A 299 20.76 -0.39 -17.67
C HIS A 299 22.19 0.13 -17.60
N ASN A 300 22.84 0.20 -18.77
CA ASN A 300 24.06 0.97 -18.88
C ASN A 300 23.75 2.44 -18.57
N ILE A 301 24.45 3.05 -17.62
CA ILE A 301 24.22 4.44 -17.20
C ILE A 301 24.82 5.47 -18.17
N ASP A 302 25.55 5.01 -19.20
CA ASP A 302 25.97 5.82 -20.36
C ASP A 302 24.71 6.47 -21.00
N GLY A 303 24.50 7.76 -20.76
CA GLY A 303 23.30 8.51 -21.18
C GLY A 303 22.20 8.67 -20.13
N CYS A 304 22.37 8.14 -18.92
CA CYS A 304 21.57 8.47 -17.73
C CYS A 304 22.27 9.49 -16.82
N ILE A 305 23.61 9.53 -16.83
CA ILE A 305 24.43 10.49 -16.08
C ILE A 305 25.34 11.28 -17.02
N THR A 306 25.83 12.44 -16.60
CA THR A 306 26.69 13.29 -17.43
C THR A 306 28.15 12.83 -17.42
N GLU A 307 28.90 13.21 -18.46
CA GLU A 307 30.33 12.88 -18.57
C GLU A 307 31.14 13.36 -17.37
N LYS A 308 30.78 14.54 -16.82
CA LYS A 308 31.37 15.06 -15.59
C LYS A 308 31.14 14.12 -14.40
N GLN A 309 29.91 13.65 -14.19
CA GLN A 309 29.58 12.69 -13.13
C GLN A 309 30.28 11.35 -13.35
N LEU A 310 30.41 10.91 -14.61
CA LEU A 310 31.13 9.69 -14.98
C LEU A 310 32.62 9.78 -14.61
N VAL A 311 33.27 10.91 -14.90
CA VAL A 311 34.67 11.18 -14.51
C VAL A 311 34.82 11.31 -12.99
N GLU A 312 33.87 11.95 -12.29
CA GLU A 312 33.87 12.01 -10.81
C GLU A 312 33.74 10.62 -10.16
N LEU A 313 33.06 9.66 -10.81
CA LEU A 313 32.89 8.29 -10.34
C LEU A 313 34.05 7.34 -10.69
N LEU A 314 34.79 7.60 -11.77
CA LEU A 314 35.76 6.66 -12.36
C LEU A 314 37.20 7.17 -12.45
N GLY A 315 37.41 8.47 -12.34
CA GLY A 315 38.63 9.13 -12.81
C GLY A 315 38.67 9.22 -14.34
N GLU A 316 39.85 9.55 -14.87
CA GLU A 316 40.05 9.79 -16.30
C GLU A 316 39.94 8.51 -17.16
N ASP A 317 40.23 7.34 -16.57
CA ASP A 317 40.09 6.02 -17.22
C ASP A 317 38.63 5.51 -17.19
N CYS A 318 37.75 6.22 -17.88
CA CYS A 318 36.31 5.94 -17.92
C CYS A 318 35.97 4.56 -18.54
N VAL A 319 35.75 3.56 -17.68
CA VAL A 319 35.27 2.22 -18.07
C VAL A 319 33.81 2.28 -18.52
N LYS A 320 33.57 2.15 -19.83
CA LYS A 320 32.22 2.06 -20.40
C LYS A 320 31.47 0.81 -19.93
N GLY A 321 30.14 0.90 -19.83
CA GLY A 321 29.29 -0.24 -19.51
C GLY A 321 29.09 -0.47 -18.01
N ILE A 322 28.84 0.60 -17.25
CA ILE A 322 28.46 0.52 -15.83
C ILE A 322 26.96 0.36 -15.72
N TYR A 323 26.52 -0.62 -14.95
CA TYR A 323 25.10 -0.93 -14.78
C TYR A 323 24.53 -0.29 -13.51
N GLY A 324 23.43 0.44 -13.65
CA GLY A 324 22.74 1.12 -12.57
C GLY A 324 21.22 1.11 -12.75
N ILE A 325 20.51 1.31 -11.63
CA ILE A 325 19.06 1.36 -11.55
C ILE A 325 18.61 2.82 -11.70
N ASN A 326 17.74 3.11 -12.66
CA ASN A 326 17.24 4.47 -12.87
C ASN A 326 15.86 4.65 -12.22
N PHE A 327 15.80 5.25 -11.02
CA PHE A 327 14.52 5.59 -10.38
C PHE A 327 13.86 6.85 -10.96
N TYR A 328 14.49 7.55 -11.90
CA TYR A 328 13.80 8.56 -12.71
C TYR A 328 12.85 7.91 -13.73
N ASP A 329 13.14 6.67 -14.16
CA ASP A 329 12.23 5.88 -14.97
C ASP A 329 11.07 5.32 -14.13
N LYS A 330 9.86 5.43 -14.69
CA LYS A 330 8.63 5.08 -13.99
C LYS A 330 8.44 3.56 -13.90
N GLU A 331 8.68 2.85 -14.99
CA GLU A 331 8.49 1.39 -15.05
C GLU A 331 9.54 0.66 -14.21
N THR A 332 10.80 1.12 -14.21
CA THR A 332 11.86 0.63 -13.32
C THR A 332 11.48 0.80 -11.86
N SER A 333 11.04 2.01 -11.47
CA SER A 333 10.61 2.30 -10.09
C SER A 333 9.42 1.44 -9.68
N ARG A 334 8.39 1.39 -10.53
CA ARG A 334 7.20 0.56 -10.36
C ARG A 334 7.56 -0.91 -10.17
N CYS A 335 8.41 -1.45 -11.04
CA CYS A 335 8.81 -2.85 -11.03
C CYS A 335 9.52 -3.21 -9.72
N ILE A 336 10.53 -2.43 -9.32
CA ILE A 336 11.31 -2.69 -8.11
C ILE A 336 10.43 -2.60 -6.87
N MET A 337 9.64 -1.53 -6.71
CA MET A 337 8.81 -1.33 -5.52
C MET A 337 7.71 -2.39 -5.40
N SER A 338 7.05 -2.74 -6.52
CA SER A 338 6.08 -3.83 -6.56
C SER A 338 6.72 -5.15 -6.11
N LYS A 339 7.92 -5.45 -6.62
CA LYS A 339 8.62 -6.71 -6.33
C LYS A 339 9.12 -6.78 -4.89
N VAL A 340 9.61 -5.67 -4.34
CA VAL A 340 9.99 -5.58 -2.92
C VAL A 340 8.80 -5.87 -2.02
N ILE A 341 7.62 -5.31 -2.30
CA ILE A 341 6.40 -5.56 -1.51
C ILE A 341 5.93 -7.01 -1.63
N GLN A 342 5.84 -7.55 -2.86
CA GLN A 342 5.37 -8.92 -3.13
C GLN A 342 6.24 -10.02 -2.50
N GLU A 343 7.54 -9.76 -2.39
CA GLU A 343 8.55 -10.67 -1.84
C GLU A 343 8.88 -10.33 -0.36
N SER A 344 8.13 -9.41 0.26
CA SER A 344 8.27 -9.07 1.69
C SER A 344 7.32 -9.86 2.58
N VAL A 345 7.75 -10.05 3.82
CA VAL A 345 6.96 -10.52 4.97
C VAL A 345 6.88 -9.43 6.05
N ILE A 346 5.82 -9.46 6.84
CA ILE A 346 5.66 -8.61 8.03
C ILE A 346 6.39 -9.24 9.21
N ASN A 347 7.32 -8.51 9.81
CA ASN A 347 8.11 -8.98 10.96
C ASN A 347 7.47 -8.62 12.32
N LYS A 348 8.14 -9.04 13.41
CA LYS A 348 7.73 -8.81 14.81
C LYS A 348 7.55 -7.34 15.19
N ASP A 349 8.22 -6.43 14.49
CA ASP A 349 8.22 -4.97 14.74
C ASP A 349 7.18 -4.26 13.84
N HIS A 350 6.34 -5.03 13.13
CA HIS A 350 5.34 -4.58 12.16
C HIS A 350 5.96 -3.84 10.95
N GLU A 351 7.19 -4.20 10.58
CA GLU A 351 7.89 -3.72 9.38
C GLU A 351 7.91 -4.76 8.26
N LEU A 352 8.05 -4.30 7.01
CA LEU A 352 8.39 -5.20 5.90
C LEU A 352 9.84 -5.65 6.04
N SER A 353 10.09 -6.93 5.77
CA SER A 353 11.42 -7.50 5.59
C SER A 353 11.37 -8.47 4.41
N ILE A 354 12.48 -8.60 3.67
CA ILE A 354 12.56 -9.58 2.59
C ILE A 354 12.58 -10.98 3.21
N ASP A 355 11.70 -11.87 2.73
CA ASP A 355 11.54 -13.21 3.30
C ASP A 355 12.89 -13.99 3.32
N PRO A 356 13.38 -14.42 4.49
CA PRO A 356 14.60 -15.22 4.60
C PRO A 356 14.54 -16.54 3.81
N GLY A 357 13.33 -17.08 3.60
CA GLY A 357 13.05 -18.30 2.84
C GLY A 357 13.39 -18.20 1.34
N LEU A 358 13.43 -16.99 0.77
CA LEU A 358 13.65 -16.77 -0.67
C LEU A 358 14.99 -17.30 -1.17
N ARG A 359 16.03 -17.30 -0.32
CA ARG A 359 17.35 -17.88 -0.65
C ARG A 359 17.27 -19.38 -0.97
N PHE A 360 16.37 -20.11 -0.31
CA PHE A 360 16.21 -21.55 -0.51
C PHE A 360 15.30 -21.86 -1.71
N GLN A 361 14.33 -20.98 -2.02
CA GLN A 361 13.51 -21.09 -3.22
C GLN A 361 14.32 -20.79 -4.50
N ALA A 362 15.22 -19.80 -4.48
CA ALA A 362 16.08 -19.47 -5.62
C ALA A 362 17.09 -20.57 -5.98
N LEU A 363 17.44 -21.43 -5.03
CA LEU A 363 18.31 -22.61 -5.22
C LEU A 363 17.55 -23.89 -5.59
N SER A 364 16.21 -23.85 -5.57
CA SER A 364 15.37 -24.97 -6.01
C SER A 364 15.13 -24.90 -7.52
N PRO A 365 15.08 -26.04 -8.25
CA PRO A 365 14.73 -26.03 -9.67
C PRO A 365 13.37 -25.36 -9.88
N ALA A 366 13.33 -24.33 -10.72
CA ALA A 366 12.13 -23.54 -10.94
C ALA A 366 10.98 -24.43 -11.44
N GLN A 367 9.91 -24.53 -10.66
CA GLN A 367 8.66 -25.12 -11.14
C GLN A 367 8.05 -24.18 -12.18
N SER A 368 7.95 -24.66 -13.42
CA SER A 368 7.42 -23.89 -14.54
C SER A 368 5.96 -23.47 -14.30
N PRO A 369 5.58 -22.21 -14.55
CA PRO A 369 4.20 -21.76 -14.39
C PRO A 369 3.36 -22.11 -15.62
N LEU A 370 2.98 -23.38 -15.76
CA LEU A 370 1.92 -23.81 -16.70
C LEU A 370 1.45 -25.24 -16.41
N ASN A 371 0.27 -25.36 -15.81
CA ASN A 371 -0.51 -26.60 -15.77
C ASN A 371 -2.01 -26.24 -15.85
N SER A 372 -2.51 -26.14 -17.09
CA SER A 372 -3.94 -26.24 -17.39
C SER A 372 -4.28 -27.69 -17.76
N PRO A 373 -5.51 -28.17 -17.51
CA PRO A 373 -5.76 -29.59 -17.26
C PRO A 373 -5.78 -30.50 -18.50
N THR A 374 -5.44 -31.77 -18.25
CA THR A 374 -5.30 -32.87 -19.22
C THR A 374 -6.62 -33.53 -19.62
N HIS A 375 -6.78 -33.85 -20.91
CA HIS A 375 -7.48 -35.04 -21.43
C HIS A 375 -7.02 -35.28 -22.88
N ALA A 376 -6.87 -36.50 -23.43
CA ALA A 376 -6.96 -37.86 -22.88
C ALA A 376 -6.13 -38.83 -23.76
N GLY A 377 -5.83 -40.05 -23.30
CA GLY A 377 -5.24 -41.11 -24.14
C GLY A 377 -4.39 -42.14 -23.36
N PRO A 378 -4.85 -43.40 -23.18
CA PRO A 378 -4.19 -44.37 -22.30
C PRO A 378 -3.30 -45.38 -23.04
N SER A 379 -2.19 -45.79 -22.41
CA SER A 379 -1.48 -47.06 -22.69
C SER A 379 -0.39 -47.33 -21.65
N GLY A 380 -0.14 -48.61 -21.30
CA GLY A 380 1.12 -49.01 -20.65
C GLY A 380 1.02 -49.63 -19.25
N LEU A 381 0.50 -50.86 -19.16
CA LEU A 381 0.70 -51.77 -18.02
C LEU A 381 2.16 -51.85 -17.54
N ARG A 382 2.40 -51.79 -16.22
CA ARG A 382 3.18 -52.80 -15.46
C ARG A 382 3.20 -52.58 -13.93
N THR A 383 2.85 -53.63 -13.20
CA THR A 383 2.97 -53.89 -11.75
C THR A 383 3.61 -55.28 -11.55
N PRO A 384 3.89 -55.78 -10.31
CA PRO A 384 4.19 -55.12 -9.02
C PRO A 384 5.70 -55.40 -8.69
N PRO A 385 6.22 -55.95 -7.54
CA PRO A 385 5.71 -56.20 -6.16
C PRO A 385 5.81 -54.95 -5.26
N LYS A 386 5.24 -54.81 -4.06
CA LYS A 386 4.46 -55.64 -3.09
C LYS A 386 5.23 -56.45 -2.01
N GLN A 387 5.31 -55.90 -0.78
CA GLN A 387 5.37 -56.53 0.57
C GLN A 387 5.75 -55.43 1.60
N ARG A 388 5.28 -55.32 2.86
CA ARG A 388 4.32 -56.00 3.78
C ARG A 388 3.47 -54.88 4.44
N GLN A 389 2.16 -54.99 4.68
CA GLN A 389 1.48 -55.79 5.71
C GLN A 389 1.85 -55.41 7.16
N GLU A 390 0.99 -54.63 7.83
CA GLU A 390 0.40 -55.02 9.12
C GLU A 390 -0.84 -54.16 9.44
N ASP A 391 -1.96 -54.83 9.73
CA ASP A 391 -3.20 -54.21 10.21
C ASP A 391 -3.12 -53.98 11.72
N ARG A 392 -3.76 -52.91 12.23
CA ARG A 392 -4.42 -52.97 13.54
C ARG A 392 -5.58 -51.98 13.64
N ASP A 393 -6.67 -52.53 14.14
CA ASP A 393 -8.00 -51.94 14.30
C ASP A 393 -8.21 -51.47 15.75
N SER A 394 -9.40 -50.92 16.06
CA SER A 394 -9.88 -50.34 17.34
C SER A 394 -9.51 -48.86 17.55
N GLY A 395 -10.40 -47.97 18.00
CA GLY A 395 -11.82 -48.13 18.28
C GLY A 395 -12.33 -47.18 19.36
N ILE A 396 -13.36 -46.39 19.02
CA ILE A 396 -14.41 -45.81 19.91
C ILE A 396 -13.97 -44.98 21.14
N GLY A 397 -14.31 -43.68 21.08
CA GLY A 397 -15.06 -42.96 22.14
C GLY A 397 -14.34 -42.55 23.43
N GLU A 398 -14.35 -41.24 23.73
CA GLU A 398 -15.11 -40.66 24.86
C GLU A 398 -14.96 -39.13 24.97
N SER A 399 -16.02 -38.49 25.46
CA SER A 399 -16.11 -37.08 25.84
C SER A 399 -17.31 -36.92 26.78
N PRO A 400 -17.40 -35.92 27.67
CA PRO A 400 -16.38 -34.95 28.15
C PRO A 400 -16.27 -35.00 29.70
N PRO A 401 -15.80 -33.93 30.38
CA PRO A 401 -16.83 -33.15 31.09
C PRO A 401 -16.64 -31.61 31.07
N GLN A 402 -17.76 -30.89 31.16
CA GLN A 402 -17.82 -29.47 31.50
C GLN A 402 -17.71 -29.25 33.02
N LEU A 403 -17.29 -28.05 33.47
CA LEU A 403 -17.65 -27.54 34.80
C LEU A 403 -17.61 -26.00 34.92
N LYS A 404 -18.82 -25.42 35.01
CA LYS A 404 -19.29 -24.22 35.75
C LYS A 404 -18.52 -22.88 35.76
N ASP A 405 -19.26 -21.87 35.29
CA ASP A 405 -19.62 -20.60 35.95
C ASP A 405 -18.93 -20.18 37.26
N SER A 406 -18.50 -18.92 37.30
CA SER A 406 -18.72 -18.01 38.43
C SER A 406 -18.64 -16.55 37.98
N ALA A 407 -19.57 -15.71 38.43
CA ALA A 407 -19.65 -14.29 38.08
C ALA A 407 -19.49 -13.40 39.32
N ALA A 408 -18.73 -12.29 39.22
CA ALA A 408 -18.74 -11.21 40.21
C ALA A 408 -18.22 -9.85 39.66
N ARG A 409 -19.18 -8.94 39.43
CA ARG A 409 -19.22 -7.47 39.62
C ARG A 409 -17.93 -6.61 39.68
N SER A 410 -18.00 -5.47 38.97
CA SER A 410 -17.15 -4.27 38.98
C SER A 410 -17.17 -3.48 40.32
N PRO A 411 -16.34 -2.41 40.49
CA PRO A 411 -16.79 -1.07 40.07
C PRO A 411 -15.72 -0.04 39.58
N SER A 412 -16.19 0.86 38.69
CA SER A 412 -15.86 2.29 38.44
C SER A 412 -14.50 2.93 38.82
N GLY A 413 -13.98 3.76 37.90
CA GLY A 413 -13.02 4.83 38.20
C GLY A 413 -12.56 5.65 36.98
N ASP A 414 -13.33 6.67 36.57
CA ASP A 414 -12.88 7.70 35.61
C ASP A 414 -11.86 8.67 36.25
N PRO A 415 -10.99 9.29 35.45
CA PRO A 415 -11.04 10.75 35.42
C PRO A 415 -11.04 11.36 34.01
N ARG A 416 -11.77 12.48 33.91
CA ARG A 416 -11.99 13.30 32.71
C ARG A 416 -10.69 13.72 32.01
N SER A 417 -10.71 13.69 30.68
CA SER A 417 -9.94 14.59 29.81
C SER A 417 -10.92 15.27 28.85
N SER A 418 -10.71 16.56 28.58
CA SER A 418 -11.61 17.39 27.77
C SER A 418 -11.50 17.05 26.28
N VAL A 419 -12.63 16.69 25.67
CA VAL A 419 -12.76 16.45 24.22
C VAL A 419 -13.22 17.74 23.54
N GLU A 420 -12.43 18.25 22.59
CA GLU A 420 -12.90 19.23 21.62
C GLU A 420 -13.82 18.51 20.62
N GLN A 421 -15.04 19.04 20.44
CA GLN A 421 -16.05 18.42 19.59
C GLN A 421 -15.91 18.93 18.14
N VAL A 422 -15.47 18.06 17.24
CA VAL A 422 -15.82 18.19 15.82
C VAL A 422 -17.28 17.73 15.66
N GLN A 423 -18.11 18.53 14.99
CA GLN A 423 -19.56 18.28 14.93
C GLN A 423 -19.92 17.22 13.89
N THR A 424 -20.27 16.01 14.34
CA THR A 424 -20.97 15.03 13.51
C THR A 424 -22.44 15.47 13.32
N GLN A 425 -22.78 16.08 12.17
CA GLN A 425 -24.17 16.39 11.84
C GLN A 425 -24.90 15.15 11.33
N ARG A 426 -26.00 14.76 12.00
CA ARG A 426 -26.95 13.77 11.47
C ARG A 426 -27.93 14.45 10.52
N LEU A 427 -28.22 13.80 9.39
CA LEU A 427 -29.18 14.28 8.41
C LEU A 427 -30.59 14.48 9.03
N PRO A 428 -31.34 15.52 8.61
CA PRO A 428 -32.77 15.60 8.91
C PRO A 428 -33.53 14.51 8.13
N THR A 429 -34.34 13.72 8.83
CA THR A 429 -35.23 12.74 8.19
C THR A 429 -36.27 13.43 7.32
N ARG A 430 -36.33 13.04 6.04
CA ARG A 430 -37.28 13.51 5.04
C ARG A 430 -38.72 13.18 5.43
N SER A 431 -39.51 14.18 5.83
CA SER A 431 -40.98 14.09 5.87
C SER A 431 -41.56 14.09 4.44
N GLN A 432 -42.79 13.61 4.27
CA GLN A 432 -43.40 13.45 2.94
C GLN A 432 -43.88 14.75 2.29
N ASP A 433 -43.96 15.86 3.02
CA ASP A 433 -44.41 17.16 2.52
C ASP A 433 -43.26 18.18 2.53
N GLY A 434 -42.83 18.60 1.33
CA GLY A 434 -41.56 19.28 1.10
C GLY A 434 -41.54 20.76 1.52
N ALA A 435 -41.25 21.02 2.79
CA ALA A 435 -40.81 22.33 3.28
C ALA A 435 -39.58 22.20 4.19
N LEU A 436 -38.56 23.04 3.97
CA LEU A 436 -37.36 23.12 4.79
C LEU A 436 -37.52 24.25 5.82
N GLU A 437 -37.49 23.93 7.11
CA GLU A 437 -37.21 24.91 8.17
C GLU A 437 -35.69 25.00 8.41
N GLY A 438 -35.15 26.22 8.35
CA GLY A 438 -33.71 26.45 8.52
C GLY A 438 -33.30 26.66 9.98
N PRO A 439 -32.05 26.33 10.36
CA PRO A 439 -31.55 26.52 11.72
C PRO A 439 -31.32 28.02 12.06
N PRO A 440 -31.34 28.39 13.36
CA PRO A 440 -31.21 29.78 13.78
C PRO A 440 -29.77 30.29 13.67
N ARG A 441 -29.59 31.46 13.04
CA ARG A 441 -28.30 32.15 12.94
C ARG A 441 -27.90 32.76 14.29
N GLN A 442 -26.63 32.59 14.67
CA GLN A 442 -26.00 33.40 15.72
C GLN A 442 -24.74 34.06 15.16
N TRP A 443 -24.73 35.39 15.11
CA TRP A 443 -23.56 36.21 14.74
C TRP A 443 -22.75 36.57 15.99
N SER A 444 -21.42 36.63 15.86
CA SER A 444 -20.60 37.54 16.66
C SER A 444 -19.34 37.94 15.89
N GLU A 445 -19.22 39.24 15.60
CA GLU A 445 -18.08 39.86 14.94
C GLU A 445 -16.86 39.96 15.87
N ARG A 446 -15.64 39.97 15.31
CA ARG A 446 -14.62 40.98 15.65
C ARG A 446 -13.45 41.04 14.67
N GLU A 447 -12.82 42.22 14.63
CA GLU A 447 -11.96 42.70 13.56
C GLU A 447 -10.45 42.52 13.84
N GLY A 448 -9.67 42.41 12.76
CA GLY A 448 -8.54 43.33 12.51
C GLY A 448 -7.13 42.90 12.97
N GLY A 449 -6.17 42.90 12.02
CA GLY A 449 -4.74 42.84 12.36
C GLY A 449 -3.79 42.56 11.19
N LYS A 450 -3.31 43.62 10.51
CA LYS A 450 -2.33 43.54 9.41
C LYS A 450 -0.97 42.95 9.85
N GLY A 451 -0.35 42.15 8.99
CA GLY A 451 1.09 41.82 9.05
C GLY A 451 1.51 40.95 7.88
N GLY A 452 2.45 41.40 7.04
CA GLY A 452 2.85 40.69 5.81
C GLY A 452 4.24 40.03 5.91
N GLY A 453 4.56 39.18 4.94
CA GLY A 453 5.90 38.62 4.76
C GLY A 453 5.93 37.47 3.77
N CYS A 454 6.45 37.70 2.56
CA CYS A 454 6.87 36.61 1.68
C CYS A 454 8.02 35.84 2.33
N PHE A 455 7.97 34.51 2.43
CA PHE A 455 9.18 33.68 2.33
C PHE A 455 8.88 32.25 1.87
N SER A 456 9.95 31.60 1.43
CA SER A 456 10.01 30.38 0.62
C SER A 456 9.90 29.08 1.40
N TRP A 457 9.44 28.03 0.69
CA TRP A 457 9.90 26.63 0.76
C TRP A 457 10.65 26.19 2.04
N CYS A 458 9.98 25.38 2.85
CA CYS A 458 10.59 24.28 3.60
C CYS A 458 9.49 23.34 4.13
N ARG A 459 9.40 22.09 3.61
CA ARG A 459 8.71 21.01 4.34
C ARG A 459 9.67 20.43 5.35
N GLY A 460 9.24 20.32 6.61
CA GLY A 460 9.99 19.58 7.62
C GLY A 460 9.39 19.66 9.02
N LYS A 461 8.84 18.55 9.49
CA LYS A 461 9.47 17.71 10.52
C LYS A 461 8.91 16.29 10.47
#